data_AF-C5DJA2-F1
#
_entry.id   AF-C5DJA2-F1
#
_cell.length_a   1.000
_cell.length_b   1.000
_cell.length_c   1.000
_cell.angle_alpha   90.00
_cell.angle_beta   90.00
_cell.angle_gamma   90.00
#
_symmetry.space_group_name_H-M   'P 1'
#
loop_
_entity.id
_entity.type
_entity.pdbx_description
1 polymer ?
#
loop_
_entity_poly.entity_id
_entity_poly.type
_entity_poly.pdbx_seq_one_letter_code
_entity_poly.pdbx_strand_id
1 'polypeptide(L)'
;MDLNKYADRLKNLKRKGVSLSVKNKQQILQEEKQTSARAKPAVYSMKTEEAPSSETTEESKEAKLLQYSMKDFEQWQDKERRKSQKSSDVAKYQDLAKFTYDKEVQQLRKNYTNKVEKPKKVSINKKGKIVVKDDPHLVGSLADSLNKTANERYARIEKKIHRQMVSDTPGGFINEKNKQFNDKIERQTKKREEN
;
A
#
# COMPACT_ATOMS: atom_id res chain seq x y z
N MET A 1 1.82 18.07 45.00
CA MET A 1 1.32 17.44 43.75
C MET A 1 0.45 16.27 44.14
N ASP A 2 -0.88 16.37 43.97
CA ASP A 2 -1.81 15.35 44.46
C ASP A 2 -1.94 14.19 43.46
N LEU A 3 -1.18 13.11 43.69
CA LEU A 3 -1.23 11.90 42.85
C LEU A 3 -2.65 11.35 42.66
N ASN A 4 -3.50 11.46 43.69
CA ASN A 4 -4.88 11.00 43.65
C ASN A 4 -5.73 11.77 42.64
N LYS A 5 -5.55 13.10 42.53
CA LYS A 5 -6.26 13.94 41.54
C LYS A 5 -5.87 13.55 40.11
N TYR A 6 -4.61 13.19 39.87
CA TYR A 6 -4.16 12.73 38.55
C TYR A 6 -4.69 11.34 38.21
N ALA A 7 -4.73 10.42 39.18
CA ALA A 7 -5.31 9.09 38.99
C ALA A 7 -6.80 9.16 38.62
N ASP A 8 -7.57 10.03 39.27
CA ASP A 8 -8.98 10.21 38.96
C ASP A 8 -9.19 10.91 37.60
N ARG A 9 -8.35 11.89 37.26
CA ARG A 9 -8.35 12.51 35.93
C ARG A 9 -8.07 11.48 34.83
N LEU A 10 -7.11 10.58 35.04
CA LEU A 10 -6.80 9.50 34.09
C LEU A 10 -7.97 8.52 33.95
N LYS A 11 -8.61 8.12 35.05
CA LYS A 11 -9.82 7.27 35.01
C LYS A 11 -10.96 7.94 34.25
N ASN A 12 -11.18 9.23 34.48
CA ASN A 12 -12.20 10.01 33.77
C ASN A 12 -11.89 10.16 32.28
N LEU A 13 -10.63 10.37 31.92
CA LEU A 13 -10.20 10.39 30.51
C LEU A 13 -10.39 9.05 29.83
N LYS A 14 -10.05 7.93 30.49
CA LYS A 14 -10.30 6.58 29.96
C LYS A 14 -11.80 6.35 29.73
N ARG A 15 -12.65 6.73 30.69
CA ARG A 15 -14.12 6.65 30.55
C ARG A 15 -14.63 7.49 29.38
N LYS A 16 -14.11 8.72 29.21
CA LYS A 16 -14.43 9.59 28.07
C LYS A 16 -13.96 9.00 26.74
N GLY A 17 -12.78 8.38 26.69
CA GLY A 17 -12.27 7.71 25.49
C GLY A 17 -13.16 6.54 25.06
N VAL A 18 -13.59 5.71 26.02
CA VAL A 18 -14.52 4.60 25.75
C VAL A 18 -15.88 5.13 25.29
N SER A 19 -16.42 6.17 25.94
CA SER A 19 -17.73 6.72 25.56
C SER A 19 -17.70 7.39 24.18
N LEU A 20 -16.60 8.05 23.81
CA LEU A 20 -16.39 8.59 22.46
C LEU A 20 -16.30 7.48 21.42
N SER A 21 -15.57 6.40 21.70
CA SER A 21 -15.49 5.24 20.81
C SER A 21 -16.87 4.62 20.53
N VAL A 22 -17.69 4.46 21.58
CA VAL A 22 -19.08 3.99 21.43
C VAL A 22 -19.93 4.96 20.62
N LYS A 23 -19.82 6.27 20.87
CA LYS A 23 -20.55 7.30 20.09
C LYS A 23 -20.15 7.30 18.63
N ASN A 24 -18.86 7.22 18.32
CA ASN A 24 -18.36 7.15 16.95
C ASN A 24 -18.91 5.91 16.24
N LYS A 25 -18.91 4.74 16.91
CA LYS A 25 -19.50 3.52 16.35
C LYS A 25 -21.00 3.66 16.07
N GLN A 26 -21.75 4.32 16.97
CA GLN A 26 -23.17 4.58 16.76
C GLN A 26 -23.41 5.53 15.58
N GLN A 27 -22.59 6.58 15.44
CA GLN A 27 -22.66 7.51 14.32
C GLN A 27 -22.36 6.82 12.98
N ILE A 28 -21.36 5.93 12.92
CA ILE A 28 -21.07 5.13 11.72
C ILE A 28 -22.29 4.28 11.32
N LEU A 29 -22.94 3.62 12.29
CA LEU A 29 -24.13 2.81 12.03
C LEU A 29 -25.33 3.67 11.57
N GLN A 30 -25.45 4.90 12.07
CA GLN A 30 -26.49 5.84 11.62
C GLN A 30 -26.22 6.34 10.20
N GLU A 31 -24.96 6.67 9.87
CA GLU A 31 -24.55 7.03 8.51
C GLU A 31 -24.80 5.88 7.53
N GLU A 32 -24.49 4.63 7.92
CA GLU A 32 -24.74 3.45 7.10
C GLU A 32 -26.24 3.25 6.80
N LYS A 33 -27.10 3.44 7.82
CA LYS A 33 -28.56 3.38 7.62
C LYS A 33 -29.09 4.50 6.72
N GLN A 34 -28.56 5.71 6.85
CA GLN A 34 -28.98 6.85 6.01
C GLN A 34 -28.51 6.69 4.57
N THR A 35 -27.29 6.20 4.36
CA THR A 35 -26.74 5.92 3.02
C THR A 35 -27.47 4.74 2.37
N SER A 36 -27.78 3.66 3.11
CA SER A 36 -28.60 2.56 2.59
C SER A 36 -30.03 2.96 2.27
N ALA A 37 -30.62 3.90 3.04
CA ALA A 37 -31.96 4.40 2.78
C ALA A 37 -32.03 5.36 1.57
N ARG A 38 -30.93 6.07 1.28
CA ARG A 38 -30.80 6.96 0.11
C ARG A 38 -30.38 6.21 -1.15
N ALA A 39 -29.71 5.08 -1.03
CA ALA A 39 -29.38 4.22 -2.15
C ALA A 39 -30.64 3.46 -2.61
N LYS A 40 -31.14 3.76 -3.82
CA LYS A 40 -32.20 2.95 -4.44
C LYS A 40 -31.70 1.50 -4.54
N PRO A 41 -32.51 0.49 -4.18
CA PRO A 41 -32.13 -0.91 -4.37
C PRO A 41 -31.84 -1.16 -5.85
N ALA A 42 -30.73 -1.84 -6.15
CA ALA A 42 -30.39 -2.26 -7.50
C ALA A 42 -31.41 -3.32 -7.96
N VAL A 43 -32.51 -2.88 -8.58
CA VAL A 43 -33.47 -3.75 -9.24
C VAL A 43 -32.83 -4.20 -10.55
N TYR A 44 -32.55 -5.49 -10.68
CA TYR A 44 -32.28 -6.11 -11.97
C TYR A 44 -33.56 -6.04 -12.81
N SER A 45 -33.72 -4.99 -13.62
CA SER A 45 -34.76 -4.95 -14.64
C SER A 45 -34.26 -5.71 -15.87
N MET A 46 -34.75 -6.93 -16.07
CA MET A 46 -34.67 -7.65 -17.34
C MET A 46 -35.60 -6.96 -18.35
N LYS A 47 -35.16 -5.86 -18.94
CA LYS A 47 -35.72 -5.32 -20.19
C LYS A 47 -34.57 -4.85 -21.07
N THR A 48 -34.48 -5.53 -22.21
CA THR A 48 -33.74 -5.13 -23.39
C THR A 48 -34.29 -3.81 -23.95
N GLU A 49 -33.37 -3.05 -24.52
CA GLU A 49 -33.54 -1.85 -25.36
C GLU A 49 -33.50 -0.47 -24.68
N GLU A 50 -32.65 0.36 -25.31
CA GLU A 50 -32.41 1.79 -25.17
C GLU A 50 -31.75 2.29 -23.88
N ALA A 51 -30.45 2.52 -24.00
CA ALA A 51 -29.64 3.28 -23.06
C ALA A 51 -30.17 4.72 -22.92
N PRO A 52 -30.55 5.18 -21.71
CA PRO A 52 -30.58 6.59 -21.44
C PRO A 52 -29.15 7.04 -21.16
N SER A 53 -28.74 8.08 -21.87
CA SER A 53 -27.55 8.88 -21.67
C SER A 53 -27.18 8.98 -20.20
N SER A 54 -25.98 8.52 -19.86
CA SER A 54 -25.30 8.91 -18.62
C SER A 54 -25.08 10.43 -18.67
N GLU A 55 -26.07 11.20 -18.23
CA GLU A 55 -25.86 12.58 -17.81
C GLU A 55 -24.83 12.52 -16.68
N THR A 56 -23.60 12.79 -17.05
CA THR A 56 -22.51 13.19 -16.16
C THR A 56 -22.96 14.45 -15.45
N THR A 57 -23.69 14.30 -14.33
CA THR A 57 -23.82 15.38 -13.37
C THR A 57 -22.41 15.62 -12.83
N GLU A 58 -21.73 16.63 -13.37
CA GLU A 58 -20.55 17.20 -12.74
C GLU A 58 -20.98 17.78 -11.40
N GLU A 59 -21.08 16.93 -10.38
CA GLU A 59 -21.09 17.37 -8.99
C GLU A 59 -19.78 18.13 -8.79
N SER A 60 -19.90 19.46 -8.70
CA SER A 60 -18.82 20.39 -8.43
C SER A 60 -17.91 19.80 -7.35
N LYS A 61 -16.59 19.86 -7.56
CA LYS A 61 -15.58 19.43 -6.58
C LYS A 61 -15.82 20.06 -5.19
N GLU A 62 -16.51 21.20 -5.15
CA GLU A 62 -16.97 21.89 -3.94
C GLU A 62 -18.11 21.17 -3.21
N ALA A 63 -19.05 20.56 -3.94
CA ALA A 63 -20.12 19.75 -3.36
C ALA A 63 -19.58 18.44 -2.74
N LYS A 64 -18.55 17.84 -3.35
CA LYS A 64 -17.81 16.71 -2.75
C LYS A 64 -17.00 17.14 -1.52
N LEU A 65 -16.53 18.39 -1.47
CA LEU A 65 -15.82 18.93 -0.31
C LEU A 65 -16.70 19.02 0.94
N LEU A 66 -18.01 19.16 0.77
CA LEU A 66 -19.00 19.28 1.85
C LEU A 66 -19.59 17.94 2.32
N GLN A 67 -19.24 16.82 1.65
CA GLN A 67 -19.79 15.48 1.94
C GLN A 67 -18.72 14.47 2.36
N TYR A 68 -17.69 14.89 3.11
CA TYR A 68 -16.74 13.93 3.67
C TYR A 68 -17.40 13.11 4.80
N SER A 69 -17.59 11.81 4.59
CA SER A 69 -17.93 10.88 5.69
C SER A 69 -16.70 10.66 6.58
N MET A 70 -16.92 10.23 7.82
CA MET A 70 -15.84 9.76 8.68
C MET A 70 -14.99 8.68 8.00
N LYS A 71 -15.59 7.82 7.16
CA LYS A 71 -14.85 6.81 6.38
C LYS A 71 -13.89 7.45 5.38
N ASP A 72 -14.29 8.55 4.75
CA ASP A 72 -13.43 9.25 3.78
C ASP A 72 -12.27 9.96 4.48
N PHE A 73 -12.51 10.48 5.68
CA PHE A 73 -11.46 11.05 6.52
C PHE A 73 -10.42 10.01 6.95
N GLU A 74 -10.84 8.81 7.37
CA GLU A 74 -9.93 7.71 7.71
C GLU A 74 -9.07 7.31 6.50
N GLN A 75 -9.69 7.18 5.32
CA GLN A 75 -8.97 6.86 4.09
C GLN A 75 -8.01 7.97 3.67
N TRP A 76 -8.38 9.23 3.86
CA TRP A 76 -7.51 10.37 3.59
C TRP A 76 -6.30 10.36 4.55
N GLN A 77 -6.52 10.12 5.84
CA GLN A 77 -5.47 10.05 6.85
C GLN A 77 -4.47 8.92 6.56
N ASP A 78 -4.95 7.76 6.12
CA ASP A 78 -4.10 6.64 5.69
C ASP A 78 -3.28 6.99 4.44
N LYS A 79 -3.85 7.73 3.49
CA LYS A 79 -3.12 8.22 2.32
C LYS A 79 -2.06 9.24 2.71
N GLU A 80 -2.37 10.15 3.64
CA GLU A 80 -1.45 11.17 4.15
C GLU A 80 -0.24 10.52 4.84
N ARG A 81 -0.47 9.52 5.71
CA ARG A 81 0.59 8.76 6.39
C ARG A 81 1.51 8.03 5.42
N ARG A 82 0.96 7.45 4.35
CA ARG A 82 1.74 6.80 3.29
C ARG A 82 2.56 7.78 2.45
N LYS A 83 2.15 9.05 2.37
CA LYS A 83 2.88 10.11 1.66
C LYS A 83 4.01 10.68 2.52
N SER A 84 3.75 10.95 3.79
CA SER A 84 4.74 11.54 4.71
C SER A 84 5.94 10.62 4.97
N GLN A 85 5.76 9.30 4.94
CA GLN A 85 6.86 8.33 5.05
C GLN A 85 7.83 8.32 3.85
N LYS A 86 7.54 9.03 2.75
CA LYS A 86 8.36 8.99 1.52
C LYS A 86 9.41 10.10 1.40
N SER A 87 9.53 11.04 2.35
CA SER A 87 10.30 12.28 2.11
C SER A 87 11.76 12.34 2.61
N SER A 88 12.29 11.37 3.38
CA SER A 88 13.68 11.44 3.92
C SER A 88 14.64 10.45 3.24
N ASP A 89 15.66 10.92 2.52
CA ASP A 89 16.52 10.11 1.64
C ASP A 89 17.33 8.99 2.32
N VAL A 90 17.61 9.11 3.62
CA VAL A 90 18.36 8.08 4.38
C VAL A 90 17.43 7.16 5.15
N ALA A 91 16.31 7.67 5.68
CA ALA A 91 15.24 6.83 6.24
C ALA A 91 14.61 5.92 5.15
N LYS A 92 14.66 6.35 3.89
CA LYS A 92 14.16 5.60 2.72
C LYS A 92 14.73 4.19 2.61
N TYR A 93 16.01 3.93 2.90
CA TYR A 93 16.57 2.59 2.69
C TYR A 93 16.15 1.60 3.80
N GLN A 94 16.16 2.04 5.07
CA GLN A 94 15.68 1.22 6.18
C GLN A 94 14.18 0.95 6.07
N ASP A 95 13.40 1.98 5.74
CA ASP A 95 11.96 1.85 5.52
C ASP A 95 11.64 1.01 4.27
N LEU A 96 12.45 1.09 3.22
CA LEU A 96 12.33 0.23 2.03
C LEU A 96 12.66 -1.22 2.37
N ALA A 97 13.70 -1.48 3.16
CA ALA A 97 14.03 -2.83 3.61
C ALA A 97 12.88 -3.42 4.45
N LYS A 98 12.32 -2.64 5.38
CA LYS A 98 11.15 -3.06 6.15
C LYS A 98 9.93 -3.30 5.25
N PHE A 99 9.64 -2.39 4.33
CA PHE A 99 8.50 -2.51 3.42
C PHE A 99 8.61 -3.74 2.51
N THR A 100 9.81 -3.99 1.97
CA THR A 100 10.08 -5.18 1.15
C THR A 100 9.94 -6.45 1.99
N TYR A 101 10.50 -6.48 3.20
CA TYR A 101 10.31 -7.59 4.14
C TYR A 101 8.83 -7.86 4.44
N ASP A 102 8.08 -6.84 4.86
CA ASP A 102 6.66 -6.98 5.22
C ASP A 102 5.84 -7.49 4.02
N LYS A 103 6.16 -7.03 2.81
CA LYS A 103 5.53 -7.49 1.58
C LYS A 103 5.81 -8.97 1.31
N GLU A 104 7.06 -9.41 1.40
CA GLU A 104 7.43 -10.82 1.16
C GLU A 104 6.82 -11.73 2.25
N VAL A 105 6.80 -11.30 3.52
CA VAL A 105 6.14 -12.05 4.61
C VAL A 105 4.63 -12.19 4.37
N GLN A 106 3.96 -11.14 3.89
CA GLN A 106 2.54 -11.23 3.54
C GLN A 106 2.30 -12.21 2.39
N GLN A 107 3.19 -12.29 1.40
CA GLN A 107 3.08 -13.26 0.32
C GLN A 107 3.29 -14.69 0.82
N LEU A 108 4.27 -14.91 1.70
CA LEU A 108 4.49 -16.22 2.34
C LEU A 108 3.26 -16.68 3.13
N ARG A 109 2.62 -15.77 3.88
CA ARG A 109 1.37 -16.08 4.62
C ARG A 109 0.21 -16.51 3.72
N LYS A 110 0.10 -15.95 2.51
CA LYS A 110 -0.95 -16.33 1.55
C LYS A 110 -0.76 -17.76 1.03
N ASN A 111 0.48 -18.20 0.93
CA ASN A 111 0.84 -19.50 0.39
C ASN A 111 0.96 -20.58 1.47
N TYR A 112 0.83 -20.23 2.76
CA TYR A 112 1.04 -21.14 3.86
C TYR A 112 -0.27 -21.77 4.35
N THR A 113 -0.47 -23.05 4.08
CA THR A 113 -1.61 -23.83 4.62
C THR A 113 -1.23 -24.42 5.97
N ASN A 114 -1.42 -23.66 7.06
CA ASN A 114 -1.59 -24.02 8.48
C ASN A 114 -0.97 -25.31 9.09
N LYS A 115 0.10 -25.89 8.53
CA LYS A 115 0.87 -26.95 9.21
C LYS A 115 1.99 -26.29 9.99
N VAL A 116 1.76 -26.16 11.29
CA VAL A 116 2.80 -25.78 12.26
C VAL A 116 3.78 -26.94 12.33
N GLU A 117 4.88 -26.85 11.57
CA GLU A 117 5.97 -27.79 11.72
C GLU A 117 6.60 -27.61 13.10
N LYS A 118 6.86 -28.74 13.77
CA LYS A 118 7.51 -28.75 15.08
C LYS A 118 8.89 -28.08 14.96
N PRO A 119 9.34 -27.33 15.98
CA PRO A 119 10.65 -26.69 15.95
C PRO A 119 11.74 -27.75 15.75
N LYS A 120 12.50 -27.61 14.65
CA LYS A 120 13.57 -28.55 14.31
C LYS A 120 14.75 -28.36 15.25
N LYS A 121 15.34 -29.47 15.69
CA LYS A 121 16.50 -29.47 16.60
C LYS A 121 17.73 -29.00 15.83
N VAL A 122 18.28 -27.86 16.25
CA VAL A 122 19.59 -27.37 15.80
C VAL A 122 20.66 -28.28 16.40
N SER A 123 21.51 -28.88 15.56
CA SER A 123 22.60 -29.76 16.01
C SER A 123 23.96 -29.11 15.74
N ILE A 124 24.88 -29.23 16.68
CA ILE A 124 26.26 -28.75 16.53
C ILE A 124 27.13 -29.95 16.14
N ASN A 125 27.82 -29.83 15.02
CA ASN A 125 28.75 -30.87 14.54
C ASN A 125 30.04 -30.87 15.40
N LYS A 126 30.79 -31.97 15.38
CA LYS A 126 32.09 -32.13 16.05
C LYS A 126 33.13 -31.04 15.68
N LYS A 127 32.94 -30.37 14.53
CA LYS A 127 33.74 -29.23 14.05
C LYS A 127 33.27 -27.86 14.58
N GLY A 128 32.32 -27.82 15.51
CA GLY A 128 31.70 -26.59 16.02
C GLY A 128 30.73 -25.89 15.05
N LYS A 129 30.41 -26.51 13.91
CA LYS A 129 29.49 -25.94 12.91
C LYS A 129 28.03 -26.26 13.25
N ILE A 130 27.16 -25.27 13.13
CA ILE A 130 25.72 -25.43 13.27
C ILE A 130 25.17 -26.09 12.01
N VAL A 131 24.51 -27.24 12.14
CA VAL A 131 23.85 -27.95 11.05
C VAL A 131 22.35 -27.92 11.28
N VAL A 132 21.64 -27.28 10.36
CA VAL A 132 20.18 -27.20 10.31
C VAL A 132 19.71 -28.09 9.16
N LYS A 133 18.82 -29.04 9.45
CA LYS A 133 18.22 -29.92 8.44
C LYS A 133 16.83 -29.39 8.09
N ASP A 134 16.75 -28.59 7.04
CA ASP A 134 15.48 -28.03 6.57
C ASP A 134 14.78 -28.94 5.56
N ASP A 135 13.52 -28.64 5.28
CA ASP A 135 12.74 -29.38 4.28
C ASP A 135 13.26 -29.01 2.87
N PRO A 136 13.78 -29.97 2.08
CA PRO A 136 14.28 -29.69 0.73
C PRO A 136 13.21 -29.11 -0.19
N HIS A 137 11.93 -29.45 0.01
CA HIS A 137 10.85 -28.91 -0.82
C HIS A 137 10.63 -27.42 -0.56
N LEU A 138 10.71 -26.99 0.71
CA LEU A 138 10.58 -25.58 1.07
C LEU A 138 11.78 -24.75 0.57
N VAL A 139 12.99 -25.31 0.60
CA VAL A 139 14.18 -24.69 0.03
C VAL A 139 14.06 -24.56 -1.49
N GLY A 140 13.54 -25.58 -2.18
CA GLY A 140 13.26 -25.52 -3.61
C GLY A 140 12.24 -24.43 -3.96
N SER A 141 11.11 -24.39 -3.24
CA SER A 141 10.09 -23.35 -3.39
C SER A 141 10.63 -21.93 -3.16
N LEU A 142 11.52 -21.76 -2.18
CA LEU A 142 12.22 -20.50 -1.96
C LEU A 142 13.08 -20.12 -3.17
N ALA A 143 13.89 -21.04 -3.69
CA ALA A 143 14.72 -20.79 -4.87
C ALA A 143 13.88 -20.40 -6.10
N ASP A 144 12.77 -21.12 -6.34
CA ASP A 144 11.84 -20.82 -7.42
C ASP A 144 11.19 -19.44 -7.25
N SER A 145 10.80 -19.08 -6.03
CA SER A 145 10.24 -17.76 -5.74
C SER A 145 11.24 -16.64 -6.03
N LEU A 146 12.52 -16.82 -5.67
CA LEU A 146 13.58 -15.85 -5.95
C LEU A 146 13.81 -15.71 -7.45
N ASN A 147 13.88 -16.81 -8.19
CA ASN A 147 14.03 -16.80 -9.64
C ASN A 147 12.84 -16.12 -10.32
N LYS A 148 11.61 -16.39 -9.87
CA LYS A 148 10.41 -15.72 -10.37
C LYS A 148 10.47 -14.21 -10.15
N THR A 149 10.81 -13.76 -8.93
CA THR A 149 10.92 -12.32 -8.65
C THR A 149 12.03 -11.64 -9.45
N ALA A 150 13.15 -12.33 -9.69
CA ALA A 150 14.24 -11.82 -10.53
C ALA A 150 13.78 -11.66 -11.99
N ASN A 151 13.11 -12.68 -12.55
CA ASN A 151 12.58 -12.66 -13.91
C ASN A 151 11.50 -11.57 -14.09
N GLU A 152 10.61 -11.41 -13.11
CA GLU A 152 9.61 -10.34 -13.14
C GLU A 152 10.25 -8.95 -13.11
N ARG A 153 11.30 -8.75 -12.30
CA ARG A 153 12.03 -7.48 -12.25
C ARG A 153 12.73 -7.21 -13.58
N TYR A 154 13.39 -8.22 -14.14
CA TYR A 154 14.05 -8.13 -15.43
C TYR A 154 13.07 -7.73 -16.55
N ALA A 155 11.97 -8.47 -16.71
CA ALA A 155 10.97 -8.18 -17.74
C ALA A 155 10.33 -6.78 -17.59
N ARG A 156 10.16 -6.29 -16.36
CA ARG A 156 9.68 -4.91 -16.13
C ARG A 156 10.71 -3.87 -16.55
N ILE A 157 11.98 -4.09 -16.25
CA ILE A 157 13.08 -3.20 -16.64
C ILE A 157 13.22 -3.20 -18.17
N GLU A 158 13.21 -4.36 -18.80
CA GLU A 158 13.27 -4.52 -20.25
C GLU A 158 12.13 -3.76 -20.95
N LYS A 159 10.88 -3.96 -20.51
CA LYS A 159 9.72 -3.22 -21.02
C LYS A 159 9.87 -1.71 -20.85
N LYS A 160 10.48 -1.26 -19.74
CA LYS A 160 10.71 0.16 -19.48
C LYS A 160 11.77 0.73 -20.43
N ILE A 161 12.87 0.01 -20.63
CA ILE A 161 13.93 0.39 -21.58
C ILE A 161 13.35 0.48 -22.98
N HIS A 162 12.59 -0.53 -23.41
CA HIS A 162 11.98 -0.54 -24.74
C HIS A 162 11.01 0.63 -24.95
N ARG A 163 10.17 0.95 -23.96
CA ARG A 163 9.29 2.14 -24.02
C ARG A 163 10.08 3.44 -24.12
N GLN A 164 11.19 3.55 -23.40
CA GLN A 164 12.08 4.72 -23.45
C GLN A 164 12.82 4.80 -24.79
N MET A 165 13.12 3.68 -25.44
CA MET A 165 13.69 3.66 -26.79
C MET A 165 12.70 4.14 -27.84
N VAL A 166 11.41 3.78 -27.71
CA VAL A 166 10.35 4.16 -28.66
C VAL A 166 9.87 5.60 -28.48
N SER A 167 9.97 6.19 -27.28
CA SER A 167 9.67 7.61 -27.10
C SER A 167 10.75 8.46 -27.76
N ASP A 168 10.38 9.24 -28.77
CA ASP A 168 11.29 10.18 -29.43
C ASP A 168 11.63 11.33 -28.48
N THR A 169 12.89 11.38 -28.05
CA THR A 169 13.41 12.52 -27.30
C THR A 169 13.52 13.69 -28.30
N PRO A 170 12.93 14.87 -28.00
CA PRO A 170 12.99 16.03 -28.88
C PRO A 170 14.41 16.59 -28.89
N GLY A 171 15.21 16.13 -29.85
CA GLY A 171 16.64 16.40 -29.95
C GLY A 171 17.34 15.13 -30.41
N GLY A 172 17.66 15.07 -31.70
CA GLY A 172 18.32 13.92 -32.31
C GLY A 172 19.52 13.46 -31.48
N PHE A 173 19.62 12.16 -31.24
CA PHE A 173 20.68 11.56 -30.44
C PHE A 173 21.61 10.74 -31.35
N ILE A 174 22.92 10.87 -31.13
CA ILE A 174 23.95 10.19 -31.92
C ILE A 174 24.09 8.72 -31.49
N ASN A 175 23.87 8.41 -30.20
CA ASN A 175 23.93 7.06 -29.66
C ASN A 175 22.92 6.88 -28.50
N GLU A 176 22.68 5.64 -28.09
CA GLU A 176 21.72 5.33 -27.02
C GLU A 176 22.10 5.93 -25.66
N LYS A 177 23.40 5.98 -25.34
CA LYS A 177 23.88 6.57 -24.08
C LYS A 177 23.62 8.07 -24.02
N ASN A 178 23.74 8.77 -25.14
CA ASN A 178 23.44 10.19 -25.28
C ASN A 178 21.93 10.41 -25.13
N LYS A 179 21.09 9.51 -25.66
CA LYS A 179 19.65 9.54 -25.41
C LYS A 179 19.33 9.44 -23.91
N GLN A 180 19.88 8.43 -23.23
CA GLN A 180 19.68 8.24 -21.79
C GLN A 180 20.18 9.43 -20.95
N PHE A 181 21.27 10.07 -21.40
CA PHE A 181 21.80 11.28 -20.79
C PHE A 181 20.86 12.47 -20.97
N ASN A 182 20.39 12.74 -22.19
CA ASN A 182 19.45 13.82 -22.49
C ASN A 182 18.15 13.65 -21.69
N ASP A 183 17.59 12.43 -21.63
CA ASP A 183 16.41 12.11 -20.80
C ASP A 183 16.68 12.36 -19.30
N LYS A 184 17.93 12.19 -18.84
CA LYS A 184 18.31 12.49 -17.45
C LYS A 184 18.34 14.00 -17.21
N ILE A 185 18.85 14.78 -18.15
CA ILE A 185 18.87 16.25 -18.08
C ILE A 185 17.44 16.80 -18.07
N GLU A 186 16.59 16.35 -18.98
CA GLU A 186 15.18 16.77 -19.06
C GLU A 186 14.41 16.49 -17.75
N ARG A 187 14.64 15.32 -17.13
CA ARG A 187 14.06 15.01 -15.82
C ARG A 187 14.52 15.97 -14.73
N GLN A 188 15.76 16.44 -14.77
CA GLN A 188 16.29 17.38 -13.78
C GLN A 188 15.78 18.80 -14.02
N THR A 189 15.69 19.25 -15.28
CA THR A 189 15.15 20.58 -15.62
C THR A 189 13.68 20.67 -15.23
N LYS A 190 12.86 19.68 -15.60
CA LYS A 190 11.45 19.62 -15.22
C LYS A 190 11.25 19.62 -13.70
N LYS A 191 12.05 18.84 -12.97
CA LYS A 191 12.01 18.82 -11.50
C LYS A 191 12.37 20.19 -10.89
N ARG A 192 13.21 20.99 -11.57
CA ARG A 192 13.59 22.33 -11.11
C ARG A 192 12.52 23.38 -11.44
N GLU A 193 11.74 23.18 -12.50
CA GLU A 193 10.61 24.05 -12.86
C GLU A 193 9.37 23.81 -11.99
N GLU A 194 9.19 22.59 -11.48
CA GLU A 194 8.09 22.21 -10.58
C GLU A 194 8.33 22.58 -9.10
N ASN A 195 9.52 23.06 -8.73
CA ASN A 195 9.88 23.55 -7.38
C ASN A 195 10.05 25.07 -7.38
#